data_AF-A0A7C3XD84-F1
#
_entry.id   AF-A0A7C3XD84-F1
#
_cell.length_a   1.000
_cell.length_b   1.000
_cell.length_c   1.000
_cell.angle_alpha   90.00
_cell.angle_beta   90.00
_cell.angle_gamma   90.00
#
_symmetry.space_group_name_H-M   'P 1'
#
loop_
_entity.id
_entity.type
_entity.pdbx_description
1 polymer ?
#
loop_
_entity_poly.entity_id
_entity_poly.type
_entity_poly.pdbx_seq_one_letter_code
_entity_poly.pdbx_strand_id
1 'polypeptide(L)'
;MWEKVKHFMIGPPLSTQQSAYKRLNKIRALAAFSPDALSSIAYANQEIYLGLVVAGSTGLSYSLPIALAITVLLAIVAVSYSQTIYAYPSGGGSYTVARENLGTIPGLVTATALIIDYLLTAAVSLTAGTAAIASAFPQLWSYRVELSLLVLFVITILNLRGLRETGT
;
A
#
# COMPACT_ATOMS: atom_id res chain seq x y z
N MET A 1 -3.68 27.98 -22.25
CA MET A 1 -4.42 27.82 -20.97
C MET A 1 -4.17 26.44 -20.37
N TRP A 2 -4.29 25.36 -21.16
CA TRP A 2 -3.97 23.98 -20.78
C TRP A 2 -2.56 23.79 -20.18
N GLU A 3 -1.53 24.36 -20.82
CA GLU A 3 -0.14 24.28 -20.29
C GLU A 3 0.03 24.95 -18.92
N LYS A 4 -0.69 26.05 -18.62
CA LYS A 4 -0.65 26.70 -17.31
C LYS A 4 -1.36 25.88 -16.24
N VAL A 5 -2.49 25.26 -16.58
CA VAL A 5 -3.21 24.32 -15.69
C VAL A 5 -2.38 23.07 -15.44
N LYS A 6 -1.75 22.52 -16.49
CA LYS A 6 -0.83 21.37 -16.41
C LYS A 6 0.39 21.70 -15.55
N HIS A 7 1.01 22.86 -15.72
CA HIS A 7 2.14 23.30 -14.91
C HIS A 7 1.74 23.59 -13.45
N PHE A 8 0.53 24.10 -13.22
CA PHE A 8 -0.02 24.30 -11.88
C PHE A 8 -0.36 22.98 -11.19
N MET A 9 -0.90 21.98 -11.90
CA MET A 9 -1.32 20.70 -11.33
C MET A 9 -0.19 19.67 -11.22
N ILE A 10 0.75 19.64 -12.18
CA ILE A 10 1.83 18.64 -12.28
C ILE A 10 3.19 19.22 -11.83
N GLY A 11 3.32 20.55 -11.71
CA GLY A 11 4.60 21.15 -11.36
C GLY A 11 5.64 21.06 -12.49
N PRO A 12 6.85 21.57 -12.25
CA PRO A 12 7.93 21.53 -13.24
C PRO A 12 8.44 20.09 -13.45
N PRO A 13 8.91 19.74 -14.66
CA PRO A 13 9.43 18.41 -14.94
C PRO A 13 10.62 18.09 -14.01
N LEU A 14 10.48 17.01 -13.24
CA LEU A 14 11.56 16.50 -12.38
C LEU A 14 12.72 16.02 -13.26
N SER A 15 13.91 16.58 -13.05
CA SER A 15 15.11 16.17 -13.78
C SER A 15 15.46 14.72 -13.44
N THR A 16 15.26 13.81 -14.39
CA THR A 16 15.50 12.36 -14.29
C THR A 16 16.94 12.01 -13.88
N GLN A 17 17.88 12.95 -14.01
CA GLN A 17 19.29 12.77 -13.68
C GLN A 17 19.62 12.81 -12.17
N GLN A 18 18.74 13.32 -11.30
CA GLN A 18 19.03 13.43 -9.86
C GLN A 18 18.55 12.23 -9.02
N SER A 19 17.61 11.41 -9.53
CA SER A 19 17.04 10.26 -8.77
C SER A 19 17.90 8.99 -8.82
N ALA A 20 18.76 8.82 -9.83
CA ALA A 20 19.52 7.57 -10.03
C ALA A 20 20.59 7.29 -8.94
N TYR A 21 20.98 8.30 -8.16
CA TYR A 21 22.14 8.21 -7.25
C TYR A 21 21.82 8.21 -5.76
N LYS A 22 20.55 8.34 -5.35
CA LYS A 22 20.18 8.35 -3.92
C LYS A 22 19.63 6.99 -3.48
N ARG A 23 20.53 6.08 -3.12
CA ARG A 23 20.14 4.91 -2.32
C ARG A 23 19.67 5.38 -0.94
N LEU A 24 18.44 5.06 -0.56
CA LEU A 24 17.93 5.31 0.79
C LEU A 24 18.74 4.48 1.80
N ASN A 25 19.27 5.14 2.84
CA ASN A 25 19.84 4.41 3.97
C ASN A 25 18.73 3.60 4.68
N LYS A 26 19.08 2.50 5.36
CA LYS A 26 18.16 1.55 6.00
C LYS A 26 17.07 2.23 6.84
N ILE A 27 17.42 3.26 7.62
CA ILE A 27 16.46 3.99 8.46
C ILE A 27 15.43 4.74 7.61
N ARG A 28 15.87 5.37 6.52
CA ARG A 28 14.97 6.11 5.62
C ARG A 28 14.12 5.17 4.78
N ALA A 29 14.71 4.07 4.32
CA ALA A 29 13.96 3.01 3.65
C ALA A 29 12.89 2.44 4.59
N LEU A 30 13.23 2.14 5.84
CA LEU A 30 12.26 1.71 6.84
C LEU A 30 11.17 2.77 7.02
N ALA A 31 11.51 4.03 7.25
CA ALA A 31 10.52 5.10 7.37
C ALA A 31 9.64 5.28 6.13
N ALA A 32 10.16 5.00 4.93
CA ALA A 32 9.42 5.10 3.68
C ALA A 32 8.44 3.93 3.46
N PHE A 33 8.84 2.71 3.82
CA PHE A 33 8.10 1.48 3.52
C PHE A 33 7.29 0.95 4.72
N SER A 34 7.64 1.31 5.96
CA SER A 34 6.88 0.93 7.17
C SER A 34 5.46 1.46 7.24
N PRO A 35 5.12 2.67 6.73
CA PRO A 35 3.75 3.18 6.79
C PRO A 35 2.72 2.27 6.13
N ASP A 36 3.10 1.53 5.08
CA ASP A 36 2.21 0.59 4.39
C ASP A 36 1.80 -0.56 5.32
N ALA A 37 2.78 -1.19 5.98
CA ALA A 37 2.54 -2.22 6.99
C ALA A 37 1.79 -1.69 8.22
N LEU A 38 2.08 -0.46 8.66
CA LEU A 38 1.36 0.16 9.79
C LEU A 38 -0.08 0.50 9.45
N SER A 39 -0.36 0.95 8.21
CA SER A 39 -1.71 1.27 7.76
C SER A 39 -2.61 0.04 7.77
N SER A 40 -2.06 -1.14 7.46
CA SER A 40 -2.77 -2.42 7.52
C SER A 40 -3.31 -2.74 8.92
N ILE A 41 -2.60 -2.36 9.98
CA ILE A 41 -3.03 -2.60 11.37
C ILE A 41 -4.30 -1.81 11.70
N ALA A 42 -4.47 -0.63 11.10
CA ALA A 42 -5.60 0.26 11.40
C ALA A 42 -6.95 -0.30 10.93
N TYR A 43 -6.97 -1.16 9.90
CA TYR A 43 -8.21 -1.78 9.39
C TYR A 43 -8.26 -3.30 9.57
N ALA A 44 -7.13 -4.02 9.63
CA ALA A 44 -7.11 -5.48 9.65
C ALA A 44 -7.91 -6.10 10.82
N ASN A 45 -7.81 -5.52 12.01
CA ASN A 45 -8.54 -6.04 13.18
C ASN A 45 -10.05 -5.99 12.97
N GLN A 46 -10.55 -4.85 12.45
CA GLN A 46 -11.98 -4.67 12.20
C GLN A 46 -12.49 -5.65 11.14
N GLU A 47 -11.73 -5.87 10.07
CA GLU A 47 -12.10 -6.81 9.00
C GLU A 47 -12.14 -8.27 9.49
N ILE A 48 -11.22 -8.67 10.37
CA ILE A 48 -11.26 -10.00 11.01
C ILE A 48 -12.57 -10.16 11.80
N TYR A 49 -12.96 -9.15 12.58
CA TYR A 49 -14.21 -9.21 13.34
C TYR A 49 -15.45 -9.22 12.43
N LEU A 50 -15.50 -8.37 11.41
CA LEU A 50 -16.61 -8.32 10.45
C LEU A 50 -16.80 -9.67 9.74
N GLY A 51 -15.71 -10.32 9.33
CA GLY A 51 -15.77 -11.66 8.75
C GLY A 51 -16.28 -12.72 9.73
N LEU A 52 -15.80 -12.70 10.98
CA LEU A 52 -16.18 -13.69 12.00
C LEU A 52 -17.60 -13.49 12.54
N VAL A 53 -18.13 -12.26 12.54
CA VAL A 53 -19.50 -11.96 12.99
C VAL A 53 -20.54 -12.71 12.15
N VAL A 54 -20.26 -13.01 10.87
CA VAL A 54 -21.13 -13.85 10.03
C VAL A 54 -21.29 -15.27 10.62
N ALA A 55 -20.26 -15.78 11.29
CA ALA A 55 -20.29 -17.06 12.00
C ALA A 55 -20.84 -16.97 13.44
N GLY A 56 -21.36 -15.80 13.84
CA GLY A 56 -21.94 -15.55 15.16
C GLY A 56 -20.91 -15.45 16.30
N SER A 57 -21.41 -15.51 17.54
CA SER A 57 -20.58 -15.37 18.76
C SER A 57 -19.48 -16.43 18.89
N THR A 58 -19.73 -17.64 18.39
CA THR A 58 -18.73 -18.72 18.36
C THR A 58 -17.55 -18.38 17.44
N GLY A 59 -17.79 -17.64 16.35
CA GLY A 59 -16.76 -17.17 15.43
C GLY A 59 -15.77 -16.22 16.10
N LEU A 60 -16.25 -15.32 16.96
CA LEU A 60 -15.40 -14.33 17.64
C LEU A 60 -14.32 -14.97 18.55
N SER A 61 -14.60 -16.14 19.12
CA SER A 61 -13.62 -16.91 19.91
C SER A 61 -12.39 -17.35 19.10
N TYR A 62 -12.51 -17.44 17.77
CA TYR A 62 -11.40 -17.80 16.89
C TYR A 62 -10.53 -16.61 16.47
N SER A 63 -10.89 -15.38 16.85
CA SER A 63 -10.12 -14.17 16.49
C SER A 63 -8.64 -14.28 16.90
N LEU A 64 -8.35 -14.74 18.12
CA LEU A 64 -6.99 -14.83 18.63
C LEU A 64 -6.17 -15.96 17.98
N PRO A 65 -6.69 -17.20 17.83
CA PRO A 65 -6.04 -18.23 17.01
C PRO A 65 -5.75 -17.79 15.57
N ILE A 66 -6.68 -17.09 14.93
CA ILE A 66 -6.51 -16.59 13.56
C ILE A 66 -5.42 -15.53 13.50
N ALA A 67 -5.39 -14.58 14.45
CA ALA A 67 -4.35 -13.56 14.53
C ALA A 67 -2.95 -14.19 14.69
N LEU A 68 -2.82 -15.24 15.51
CA LEU A 68 -1.57 -15.99 15.66
C LEU A 68 -1.18 -16.70 14.34
N ALA A 69 -2.13 -17.33 13.66
CA ALA A 69 -1.87 -17.98 12.38
C ALA A 69 -1.40 -16.97 11.31
N ILE A 70 -2.03 -15.80 11.22
CA ILE A 70 -1.61 -14.71 10.33
C ILE A 70 -0.20 -14.23 10.70
N THR A 71 0.10 -14.07 11.99
CA THR A 71 1.44 -13.65 12.45
C THR A 71 2.53 -14.65 12.03
N VAL A 72 2.27 -15.96 12.19
CA VAL A 72 3.18 -17.01 11.74
C VAL A 72 3.35 -16.97 10.21
N LEU A 73 2.25 -16.79 9.47
CA LEU A 73 2.30 -16.65 8.01
C LEU A 73 3.16 -15.46 7.58
N LEU A 74 3.00 -14.30 8.22
CA LEU A 74 3.81 -13.11 7.94
C LEU A 74 5.30 -13.34 8.25
N ALA A 75 5.63 -14.09 9.31
CA ALA A 75 7.01 -14.46 9.60
C ALA A 75 7.61 -15.34 8.49
N ILE A 76 6.84 -16.31 7.98
CA ILE A 76 7.26 -17.16 6.84
C ILE A 76 7.50 -16.29 5.59
N VAL A 77 6.58 -15.37 5.27
CA VAL A 77 6.73 -14.45 4.13
C VAL A 77 7.96 -13.56 4.30
N ALA A 78 8.21 -13.03 5.50
CA ALA A 78 9.39 -12.20 5.77
C ALA A 78 10.70 -12.96 5.54
N VAL A 79 10.78 -14.23 5.97
CA VAL A 79 11.94 -15.09 5.70
C VAL A 79 12.07 -15.38 4.21
N SER A 80 10.96 -15.68 3.52
CA SER A 80 10.96 -15.91 2.08
C SER A 80 11.47 -14.69 1.31
N TYR A 81 10.98 -13.49 1.62
CA TYR A 81 11.44 -12.25 1.00
C TYR A 81 12.90 -11.95 1.32
N SER A 82 13.36 -12.26 2.53
CA SER A 82 14.79 -12.13 2.87
C SER A 82 15.65 -13.00 1.96
N GLN A 83 15.26 -14.26 1.72
CA GLN A 83 15.96 -15.16 0.79
C GLN A 83 15.93 -14.63 -0.65
N THR A 84 14.77 -14.16 -1.12
CA THR A 84 14.64 -13.57 -2.45
C THR A 84 15.53 -12.35 -2.64
N ILE A 85 15.62 -11.45 -1.65
CA ILE A 85 16.49 -10.27 -1.72
C ILE A 85 17.98 -10.67 -1.85
N TYR A 86 18.41 -11.72 -1.14
CA TYR A 86 19.78 -12.24 -1.29
C TYR A 86 20.03 -12.89 -2.66
N ALA A 87 19.04 -13.60 -3.21
CA ALA A 87 19.14 -14.25 -4.52
C ALA A 87 19.06 -13.24 -5.69
N TYR A 88 18.39 -12.10 -5.51
CA TYR A 88 18.16 -11.07 -6.52
C TYR A 88 18.75 -9.69 -6.11
N PRO A 89 20.08 -9.55 -5.99
CA PRO A 89 20.73 -8.34 -5.47
C PRO A 89 20.62 -7.13 -6.40
N SER A 90 20.42 -7.35 -7.70
CA SER A 90 20.12 -6.30 -8.68
C SER A 90 18.72 -5.70 -8.53
N GLY A 91 17.91 -6.23 -7.60
CA GLY A 91 16.50 -5.94 -7.49
C GLY A 91 15.68 -6.75 -8.49
N GLY A 92 14.42 -6.93 -8.17
CA GLY A 92 13.48 -7.71 -8.95
C GLY A 92 12.27 -8.02 -8.08
N GLY A 93 11.15 -7.35 -8.34
CA GLY A 93 9.90 -7.64 -7.65
C GLY A 93 9.40 -9.04 -7.99
N SER A 94 8.28 -9.43 -7.39
CA SER A 94 7.65 -10.75 -7.60
C SER A 94 7.48 -11.11 -9.09
N TYR A 95 7.27 -10.12 -9.96
CA TYR A 95 7.23 -10.30 -11.42
C TYR A 95 8.52 -10.88 -12.00
N THR A 96 9.68 -10.30 -11.67
CA THR A 96 10.98 -10.73 -12.18
C THR A 96 11.28 -12.16 -11.74
N VAL A 97 11.06 -12.43 -10.46
CA VAL A 97 11.27 -13.76 -9.86
C VAL A 97 10.36 -14.80 -10.54
N ALA A 98 9.07 -14.51 -10.70
CA ALA A 98 8.14 -15.43 -11.35
C ALA A 98 8.48 -15.66 -12.83
N ARG A 99 8.85 -14.59 -13.55
CA ARG A 99 9.18 -14.67 -14.98
C ARG A 99 10.43 -15.50 -15.24
N GLU A 100 11.48 -15.32 -14.44
CA GLU A 100 12.74 -16.02 -14.64
C GLU A 100 12.68 -17.50 -14.22
N ASN A 101 11.90 -17.84 -13.18
CA ASN A 101 11.84 -19.21 -12.67
C ASN A 101 10.69 -20.04 -13.27
N LEU A 102 9.57 -19.42 -13.63
CA LEU A 102 8.34 -20.12 -14.05
C LEU A 102 7.89 -19.76 -15.47
N GLY A 103 8.56 -18.80 -16.10
CA GLY A 103 8.28 -18.36 -17.47
C GLY A 103 7.26 -17.23 -17.58
N THR A 104 6.89 -16.91 -18.81
CA THR A 104 6.16 -15.68 -19.14
C THR A 104 4.75 -15.63 -18.56
N ILE A 105 3.97 -16.72 -18.64
CA ILE A 105 2.58 -16.72 -18.21
C ILE A 105 2.46 -16.49 -16.69
N PRO A 106 3.16 -17.24 -15.81
CA PRO A 106 3.14 -16.94 -14.38
C PRO A 106 3.65 -15.54 -14.06
N GLY A 107 4.68 -15.06 -14.76
CA GLY A 107 5.15 -13.68 -14.65
C GLY A 107 4.04 -12.66 -14.92
N LEU A 108 3.29 -12.80 -16.03
CA LEU A 108 2.19 -11.89 -16.37
C LEU A 108 1.04 -11.94 -15.35
N VAL A 109 0.74 -13.11 -14.79
CA VAL A 109 -0.22 -13.24 -13.68
C VAL A 109 0.26 -12.44 -12.49
N THR A 110 1.54 -12.55 -12.12
CA THR A 110 2.12 -11.76 -11.02
C THR A 110 2.08 -10.26 -11.31
N ALA A 111 2.38 -9.81 -12.53
CA ALA A 111 2.27 -8.40 -12.90
C ALA A 111 0.84 -7.87 -12.76
N THR A 112 -0.14 -8.65 -13.22
CA THR A 112 -1.56 -8.29 -13.12
C THR A 112 -2.02 -8.23 -11.67
N ALA A 113 -1.62 -9.21 -10.86
CA ALA A 113 -1.90 -9.24 -9.43
C ALA A 113 -1.31 -8.03 -8.71
N LEU A 114 -0.08 -7.63 -9.04
CA LEU A 114 0.56 -6.43 -8.45
C LEU A 114 -0.16 -5.13 -8.80
N ILE A 115 -0.68 -4.99 -10.03
CA ILE A 115 -1.45 -3.80 -10.42
C ILE A 115 -2.75 -3.71 -9.62
N ILE A 116 -3.44 -4.84 -9.47
CA ILE A 116 -4.68 -4.93 -8.68
C ILE A 116 -4.38 -4.65 -7.20
N ASP A 117 -3.30 -5.23 -6.67
CA ASP A 117 -2.84 -5.01 -5.31
C ASP A 117 -2.61 -3.52 -5.03
N TYR A 118 -1.85 -2.82 -5.88
CA TYR A 118 -1.64 -1.37 -5.71
C TYR A 118 -2.94 -0.56 -5.77
N LEU A 119 -3.87 -0.92 -6.65
CA LEU A 119 -5.16 -0.25 -6.75
C LEU A 119 -5.98 -0.45 -5.47
N LEU A 120 -6.06 -1.69 -4.99
CA LEU A 120 -6.82 -2.04 -3.80
C LEU A 120 -6.20 -1.45 -2.54
N THR A 121 -4.88 -1.49 -2.39
CA THR A 121 -4.17 -0.92 -1.23
C THR A 121 -4.42 0.59 -1.13
N ALA A 122 -4.38 1.32 -2.25
CA ALA A 122 -4.72 2.73 -2.27
C ALA A 122 -6.19 2.99 -1.89
N ALA A 123 -7.13 2.20 -2.45
CA ALA A 123 -8.55 2.36 -2.18
C ALA A 123 -8.92 2.03 -0.73
N VAL A 124 -8.43 0.90 -0.20
CA VAL A 124 -8.69 0.45 1.18
C VAL A 124 -8.09 1.41 2.18
N SER A 125 -6.83 1.84 1.99
CA SER A 125 -6.18 2.80 2.90
C SER A 125 -6.93 4.12 2.98
N LEU A 126 -7.40 4.63 1.84
CA LEU A 126 -8.15 5.89 1.76
C LEU A 126 -9.52 5.79 2.45
N THR A 127 -10.24 4.70 2.20
CA THR A 127 -11.58 4.48 2.76
C THR A 127 -11.51 4.18 4.26
N ALA A 128 -10.53 3.39 4.70
CA ALA A 128 -10.25 3.16 6.12
C ALA A 128 -9.85 4.45 6.85
N GLY A 129 -8.98 5.27 6.24
CA GLY A 129 -8.59 6.57 6.78
C GLY A 129 -9.79 7.53 6.90
N THR A 130 -10.67 7.56 5.89
CA THR A 130 -11.89 8.38 5.93
C THR A 130 -12.87 7.88 6.99
N ALA A 131 -13.02 6.57 7.14
CA ALA A 131 -13.83 5.98 8.21
C ALA A 131 -13.30 6.33 9.61
N ALA A 132 -11.98 6.35 9.80
CA ALA A 132 -11.35 6.77 11.06
C ALA A 132 -11.59 8.27 11.36
N ILE A 133 -11.59 9.14 10.35
CA ILE A 133 -11.93 10.56 10.52
C ILE A 133 -13.40 10.71 10.88
N ALA A 134 -14.28 10.01 10.16
CA ALA A 134 -15.72 10.13 10.35
C ALA A 134 -16.22 9.45 11.64
N SER A 135 -15.44 8.52 12.24
CA SER A 135 -15.71 8.00 13.59
C SER A 135 -15.41 9.04 14.68
N ALA A 136 -14.40 9.90 14.48
CA ALA A 136 -14.12 11.03 15.37
C ALA A 136 -15.12 12.19 15.19
N PHE A 137 -15.62 12.40 13.98
CA PHE A 137 -16.59 13.44 13.63
C PHE A 137 -17.81 12.85 12.91
N PRO A 138 -18.82 12.36 13.65
CA PRO A 138 -19.94 11.60 13.09
C PRO A 138 -20.75 12.33 12.02
N GLN A 139 -20.75 13.67 12.02
CA GLN A 139 -21.43 14.48 11.00
C GLN A 139 -20.84 14.27 9.59
N LEU A 140 -19.60 13.80 9.49
CA LEU A 140 -18.93 13.52 8.22
C LEU A 140 -19.33 12.18 7.61
N TRP A 141 -20.08 11.32 8.32
CA TRP A 141 -20.41 9.97 7.86
C TRP A 141 -21.22 9.97 6.55
N SER A 142 -22.11 10.95 6.37
CA SER A 142 -22.91 11.12 5.16
C SER A 142 -22.07 11.55 3.95
N TYR A 143 -20.88 12.12 4.16
CA TYR A 143 -19.99 12.64 3.11
C TYR A 143 -18.75 11.78 2.90
N ARG A 144 -18.72 10.56 3.43
CA ARG A 144 -17.53 9.69 3.43
C ARG A 144 -16.99 9.39 2.03
N VAL A 145 -17.87 9.31 1.03
CA VAL A 145 -17.47 9.02 -0.36
C VAL A 145 -16.81 10.25 -0.96
N GLU A 146 -17.44 11.42 -0.81
CA GLU A 146 -16.95 12.71 -1.29
C GLU A 146 -15.62 13.07 -0.63
N LEU A 147 -15.49 12.84 0.68
CA LEU A 147 -14.26 13.05 1.43
C LEU A 147 -13.15 12.10 0.96
N SER A 148 -13.46 10.81 0.75
CA SER A 148 -12.48 9.86 0.20
C SER A 148 -11.98 10.33 -1.17
N LEU A 149 -12.89 10.70 -2.08
CA LEU A 149 -12.52 11.19 -3.41
C LEU A 149 -11.73 12.49 -3.36
N LEU A 150 -12.06 13.40 -2.44
CA LEU A 150 -11.32 14.64 -2.23
C LEU A 150 -9.88 14.33 -1.76
N VAL A 151 -9.71 13.45 -0.78
CA VAL A 151 -8.38 13.05 -0.29
C VAL A 151 -7.58 12.35 -1.39
N LEU A 152 -8.21 11.47 -2.20
CA LEU A 152 -7.57 10.84 -3.36
C LEU A 152 -7.08 11.88 -4.37
N PHE A 153 -7.94 12.85 -4.68
CA PHE A 153 -7.60 13.93 -5.60
C PHE A 153 -6.42 14.74 -5.06
N VAL A 154 -6.45 15.13 -3.78
CA VAL A 154 -5.34 15.85 -3.13
C VAL A 154 -4.04 15.03 -3.20
N ILE A 155 -4.04 13.77 -2.79
CA ILE A 155 -2.86 12.89 -2.83
C ILE A 155 -2.34 12.76 -4.26
N THR A 156 -3.24 12.64 -5.24
CA THR A 156 -2.87 12.57 -6.66
C THR A 156 -2.17 13.84 -7.11
N ILE A 157 -2.67 15.03 -6.73
CA ILE A 157 -2.01 16.31 -7.03
C ILE A 157 -0.65 16.41 -6.33
N LEU A 158 -0.56 16.00 -5.07
CA LEU A 158 0.71 16.03 -4.31
C LEU A 158 1.77 15.12 -4.96
N ASN A 159 1.36 13.92 -5.39
CA ASN A 159 2.21 12.97 -6.12
C ASN A 159 2.62 13.51 -7.49
N LEU A 160 1.68 14.10 -8.23
CA LEU A 160 1.97 14.69 -9.55
C LEU A 160 2.93 15.87 -9.44
N ARG A 161 2.80 16.72 -8.41
CA ARG A 161 3.67 17.88 -8.16
C ARG A 161 5.09 17.51 -7.71
N GLY A 162 5.36 16.24 -7.46
CA GLY A 162 6.70 15.79 -7.09
C GLY A 162 7.13 16.30 -5.72
N LEU A 163 6.20 16.45 -4.77
CA LEU A 163 6.58 16.64 -3.37
C LEU A 163 7.49 15.47 -2.99
N ARG A 164 8.76 15.82 -2.79
CA ARG A 164 9.93 14.96 -2.67
C ARG A 164 9.61 13.59 -2.08
N GLU A 165 10.08 12.58 -2.80
CA GLU A 165 10.25 11.20 -2.38
C GLU A 165 10.49 11.08 -0.87
N THR A 166 9.79 10.12 -0.28
CA THR A 166 9.69 9.69 1.13
C THR A 166 11.03 9.40 1.83
N GLY A 167 12.00 10.31 1.78
CA GLY A 167 13.28 10.17 2.48
C GLY A 167 14.40 11.08 1.99
N THR A 168 14.20 12.40 2.05
CA THR A 168 15.34 13.35 2.09
C THR A 168 15.99 13.43 3.45
#